data_AF-A0A2V9XV53-F1
#
_entry.id   AF-A0A2V9XV53-F1
#
_cell.length_a   1.000
_cell.length_b   1.000
_cell.length_c   1.000
_cell.angle_alpha   90.00
_cell.angle_beta   90.00
_cell.angle_gamma   90.00
#
_symmetry.space_group_name_H-M   'P 1'
#
loop_
_entity.id
_entity.type
_entity.pdbx_description
1 polymer ?
#
loop_
_entity_poly.entity_id
_entity_poly.type
_entity_poly.pdbx_seq_one_letter_code
_entity_poly.pdbx_strand_id
1 'polypeptide(L)'
;TRHSLKEDRFSRTTIQVAERTADWTVEHKSKLIVGTLVVVVIVAAVLGGWYYLSQQDEKASVQLSQAMRTMDTQLRPPGVPPQPDFPSFASASERSTEARKQFQAILDKYPHTHTADIARYFLGVTSANLGDNAAAERHLNQIASSHNKNLAALAKFALASLYRKENKEAQAIALYKQLIDKPTDTVGKVTAQLELASFYQSKQQPAEAKRIYEQIQKENPASEAASIASSKLAELK
;
A
#
# COMPACT_ATOMS: atom_id res chain seq x y z
N THR A 1 17.96 73.77 14.57
CA THR A 1 17.76 73.01 15.83
C THR A 1 16.57 72.04 15.83
N ARG A 2 16.18 71.44 14.70
CA ARG A 2 15.18 70.33 14.64
C ARG A 2 15.65 69.11 13.86
N HIS A 3 16.68 69.26 13.03
CA HIS A 3 17.23 68.18 12.19
C HIS A 3 18.18 67.25 12.96
N SER A 4 19.06 67.82 13.81
CA SER A 4 19.98 67.06 14.66
C SER A 4 19.28 66.15 15.69
N LEU A 5 18.07 66.50 16.12
CA LEU A 5 17.27 65.70 17.06
C LEU A 5 16.62 64.47 16.42
N LYS A 6 16.54 64.38 15.08
CA LYS A 6 15.95 63.23 14.37
C LYS A 6 16.98 62.16 14.04
N GLU A 7 18.18 62.55 13.62
CA GLU A 7 19.31 61.62 13.40
C GLU A 7 19.76 60.96 14.71
N ASP A 8 19.80 61.73 15.80
CA ASP A 8 20.18 61.24 17.13
C ASP A 8 19.17 60.21 17.67
N ARG A 9 17.87 60.37 17.39
CA ARG A 9 16.86 59.36 17.81
C ARG A 9 16.93 58.08 16.99
N PHE A 10 17.17 58.17 15.68
CA PHE A 10 17.25 56.98 14.82
C PHE A 10 18.52 56.17 15.11
N SER A 11 19.66 56.84 15.26
CA SER A 11 20.92 56.22 15.68
C SER A 11 20.81 55.57 17.07
N ARG A 12 20.21 56.27 18.05
CA ARG A 12 20.00 55.69 19.38
C ARG A 12 19.03 54.51 19.38
N THR A 13 18.01 54.49 18.52
CA THR A 13 17.08 53.35 18.43
C THR A 13 17.73 52.15 17.75
N THR A 14 18.51 52.33 16.69
CA THR A 14 19.26 51.23 16.07
C THR A 14 20.36 50.70 16.98
N ILE A 15 21.08 51.57 17.68
CA ILE A 15 22.08 51.19 18.68
C ILE A 15 21.43 50.46 19.86
N GLN A 16 20.30 50.95 20.40
CA GLN A 16 19.60 50.25 21.50
C GLN A 16 19.02 48.90 21.10
N VAL A 17 18.52 48.74 19.86
CA VAL A 17 18.05 47.45 19.37
C VAL A 17 19.23 46.49 19.16
N ALA A 18 20.36 47.00 18.64
CA ALA A 18 21.59 46.22 18.47
C ALA A 18 22.22 45.80 19.81
N GLU A 19 22.27 46.69 20.80
CA GLU A 19 22.74 46.41 22.16
C GLU A 19 21.81 45.42 22.87
N ARG A 20 20.49 45.59 22.80
CA ARG A 20 19.52 44.63 23.40
C ARG A 20 19.56 43.26 22.75
N THR A 21 19.78 43.17 21.43
CA THR A 21 19.94 41.89 20.74
C THR A 21 21.30 41.28 21.01
N ALA A 22 22.36 42.08 21.15
CA ALA A 22 23.70 41.61 21.54
C ALA A 22 23.73 41.07 22.98
N ASP A 23 23.20 41.82 23.95
CA ASP A 23 23.18 41.43 25.37
C ASP A 23 22.32 40.17 25.60
N TRP A 24 21.14 40.10 24.96
CA TRP A 24 20.27 38.92 25.04
C TRP A 24 20.89 37.68 24.38
N THR A 25 21.57 37.85 23.24
CA THR A 25 22.23 36.76 22.51
C THR A 25 23.47 36.26 23.25
N VAL A 26 24.21 37.13 23.94
CA VAL A 26 25.38 36.74 24.76
C VAL A 26 24.93 35.97 26.01
N GLU A 27 23.88 36.42 26.68
CA GLU A 27 23.33 35.76 27.88
C GLU A 27 22.73 34.38 27.56
N HIS A 28 22.16 34.19 26.37
CA HIS A 28 21.57 32.93 25.92
C HIS A 28 22.41 32.15 24.91
N LYS A 29 23.64 32.60 24.60
CA LYS A 29 24.49 32.02 23.53
C LYS A 29 24.71 30.53 23.70
N SER A 30 24.97 30.08 24.93
CA SER A 30 25.16 28.66 25.25
C SER A 30 23.91 27.83 25.01
N LYS A 31 22.72 28.33 25.39
CA LYS A 31 21.43 27.67 25.16
C LYS A 31 21.06 27.64 23.67
N LEU A 32 21.34 28.72 22.93
CA LEU A 32 21.13 28.78 21.48
C LEU A 32 22.07 27.82 20.75
N ILE A 33 23.37 27.79 21.08
CA ILE A 33 24.34 26.85 20.49
C ILE A 33 23.93 25.41 20.78
N VAL A 34 23.60 25.07 22.04
CA VAL A 34 23.15 23.72 22.40
C VAL A 34 21.84 23.39 21.67
N GLY A 35 20.89 24.31 21.61
CA GLY A 35 19.64 24.13 20.87
C GLY A 35 19.88 23.88 19.38
N THR A 36 20.75 24.66 18.73
CA THR A 36 21.14 24.47 17.34
C THR A 36 21.84 23.13 17.13
N LEU A 37 22.79 22.76 18.01
CA LEU A 37 23.46 21.46 17.93
C LEU A 37 22.48 20.30 18.06
N VAL A 38 21.52 20.37 18.99
CA VAL A 38 20.48 19.35 19.16
C VAL A 38 19.63 19.25 17.89
N VAL A 39 19.20 20.38 17.31
CA VAL A 39 18.45 20.39 16.05
C VAL A 39 19.26 19.78 14.90
N VAL A 40 20.54 20.13 14.77
CA VAL A 40 21.43 19.58 13.74
C VAL A 40 21.58 18.06 13.89
N VAL A 41 21.76 17.56 15.11
CA VAL A 41 21.86 16.12 15.38
C VAL A 41 20.56 15.41 15.03
N ILE A 42 19.40 15.97 15.38
CA ILE A 42 18.09 15.41 15.02
C ILE A 42 17.91 15.37 13.50
N VAL A 43 18.22 16.47 12.80
CA VAL A 43 18.13 16.53 11.33
C VAL A 43 19.06 15.52 10.68
N ALA A 44 20.31 15.40 11.15
CA ALA A 44 21.26 14.42 10.65
C ALA A 44 20.76 12.98 10.88
N ALA A 45 20.17 12.69 12.04
CA ALA A 45 19.59 11.38 12.32
C ALA A 45 18.39 11.07 11.40
N VAL A 46 17.50 12.03 11.16
CA VAL A 46 16.35 11.88 10.26
C VAL A 46 16.82 11.65 8.82
N LEU A 47 17.74 12.47 8.32
CA LEU A 47 18.26 12.33 6.95
C LEU A 47 19.06 11.04 6.77
N GLY A 48 19.89 10.67 7.75
CA GLY A 48 20.63 9.41 7.76
C GLY A 48 19.71 8.20 7.76
N GLY A 49 18.68 8.20 8.61
CA GLY A 49 17.65 7.16 8.65
C GLY A 49 16.86 7.05 7.35
N TRP A 50 16.44 8.18 6.78
CA TRP A 50 15.76 8.23 5.48
C TRP A 50 16.64 7.69 4.35
N TYR A 51 17.90 8.12 4.28
CA TYR A 51 18.87 7.62 3.28
C TYR A 51 19.08 6.11 3.41
N TYR A 52 19.26 5.62 4.63
CA TYR A 52 19.42 4.19 4.90
C TYR A 52 18.20 3.37 4.48
N LEU A 53 16.99 3.81 4.85
CA LEU A 53 15.74 3.16 4.43
C LEU A 53 15.55 3.21 2.92
N SER A 54 15.88 4.32 2.27
CA SER A 54 15.84 4.43 0.81
C SER A 54 16.79 3.45 0.13
N GLN A 55 18.01 3.29 0.65
CA GLN A 55 18.96 2.31 0.12
C GLN A 55 18.50 0.86 0.35
N GLN A 56 17.89 0.59 1.50
CA GLN A 56 17.29 -0.73 1.76
C GLN A 56 16.12 -1.00 0.83
N ASP A 57 15.28 -0.01 0.56
CA ASP A 57 14.12 -0.13 -0.33
C ASP A 57 14.56 -0.41 -1.77
N GLU A 58 15.62 0.24 -2.25
CA GLU A 58 16.22 -0.07 -3.55
C GLU A 58 16.69 -1.53 -3.65
N LYS A 59 17.43 -2.02 -2.64
CA LYS A 59 17.88 -3.42 -2.59
C LYS A 59 16.72 -4.41 -2.48
N ALA A 60 15.70 -4.05 -1.71
CA ALA A 60 14.48 -4.82 -1.59
C ALA A 60 13.77 -4.90 -2.95
N SER A 61 13.69 -3.80 -3.70
CA SER A 61 12.98 -3.73 -4.99
C SER A 61 13.59 -4.66 -6.05
N VAL A 62 14.91 -4.85 -6.02
CA VAL A 62 15.61 -5.83 -6.87
C VAL A 62 15.18 -7.25 -6.53
N GLN A 63 15.09 -7.59 -5.24
CA GLN A 63 14.63 -8.90 -4.78
C GLN A 63 13.14 -9.11 -5.05
N LEU A 64 12.33 -8.07 -4.90
CA LEU A 64 10.91 -8.10 -5.28
C LEU A 64 10.77 -8.41 -6.76
N SER A 65 11.54 -7.74 -7.61
CA SER A 65 11.55 -7.99 -9.06
C SER A 65 11.91 -9.44 -9.39
N GLN A 66 12.84 -10.06 -8.66
CA GLN A 66 13.16 -11.48 -8.80
C GLN A 66 12.01 -12.40 -8.38
N ALA A 67 11.34 -12.10 -7.26
CA ALA A 67 10.19 -12.84 -6.79
C ALA A 67 9.00 -12.76 -7.74
N MET A 68 8.76 -11.58 -8.33
CA MET A 68 7.74 -11.39 -9.37
C MET A 68 8.06 -12.21 -10.62
N ARG A 69 9.30 -12.17 -11.11
CA ARG A 69 9.73 -13.02 -12.24
C ARG A 69 9.52 -14.50 -11.96
N THR A 70 9.75 -14.95 -10.72
CA THR A 70 9.47 -16.32 -10.31
C THR A 70 7.98 -16.65 -10.43
N MET A 71 7.09 -15.75 -10.01
CA MET A 71 5.63 -15.92 -10.18
C MET A 71 5.19 -16.00 -11.65
N ASP A 72 5.84 -15.24 -12.53
CA ASP A 72 5.52 -15.19 -13.97
C ASP A 72 6.21 -16.29 -14.78
N THR A 73 7.12 -17.04 -14.15
CA THR A 73 7.85 -18.12 -14.82
C THR A 73 6.89 -19.21 -15.28
N GLN A 74 7.08 -19.67 -16.52
CA GLN A 74 6.22 -20.66 -17.16
C GLN A 74 6.33 -22.05 -16.48
N LEU A 75 5.24 -22.80 -16.55
CA LEU A 75 5.21 -24.19 -16.12
C LEU A 75 5.77 -25.09 -17.24
N ARG A 76 6.57 -26.08 -16.88
CA ARG A 76 7.05 -27.08 -17.84
C ARG A 76 5.98 -28.12 -18.14
N PRO A 77 5.96 -28.68 -19.36
CA PRO A 77 5.12 -29.83 -19.68
C PRO A 77 5.47 -31.03 -18.77
N PRO A 78 4.48 -31.88 -18.43
CA PRO A 78 4.71 -33.07 -17.63
C PRO A 78 5.79 -33.98 -18.23
N GLY A 79 6.70 -34.49 -17.40
CA GLY A 79 7.75 -35.43 -17.81
C GLY A 79 8.97 -34.80 -18.50
N VAL A 80 8.94 -33.51 -18.81
CA VAL A 80 10.15 -32.79 -19.25
C VAL A 80 11.06 -32.59 -18.03
N PRO A 81 12.40 -32.68 -18.13
CA PRO A 81 13.35 -32.30 -17.06
C PRO A 81 13.68 -30.80 -17.08
N PRO A 82 14.15 -30.22 -15.96
CA PRO A 82 14.48 -28.79 -15.91
C PRO A 82 15.67 -28.48 -16.84
N GLN A 83 15.57 -27.39 -17.60
CA GLN A 83 16.63 -26.94 -18.49
C GLN A 83 17.48 -25.89 -17.79
N PRO A 84 18.82 -25.98 -17.82
CA PRO A 84 19.70 -25.02 -17.13
C PRO A 84 19.49 -23.57 -17.56
N ASP A 85 19.22 -23.34 -18.84
CA ASP A 85 19.12 -22.00 -19.43
C ASP A 85 17.69 -21.40 -19.36
N PHE A 86 16.69 -22.22 -18.99
CA PHE A 86 15.29 -21.83 -18.97
C PHE A 86 14.62 -22.21 -17.65
N PRO A 87 14.70 -21.32 -16.63
CA PRO A 87 14.05 -21.50 -15.35
C PRO A 87 12.56 -21.80 -15.54
N SER A 88 12.08 -22.83 -14.84
CA SER A 88 10.70 -23.29 -14.99
C SER A 88 10.31 -24.26 -13.89
N PHE A 89 9.02 -24.33 -13.61
CA PHE A 89 8.47 -25.09 -12.49
C PHE A 89 7.63 -26.28 -12.99
N ALA A 90 7.62 -27.38 -12.25
CA ALA A 90 6.80 -28.54 -12.58
C ALA A 90 5.32 -28.32 -12.27
N SER A 91 4.99 -27.38 -11.36
CA SER A 91 3.62 -27.03 -11.02
C SER A 91 3.46 -25.60 -10.51
N ALA A 92 2.22 -25.11 -10.53
CA ALA A 92 1.87 -23.81 -9.93
C ALA A 92 2.14 -23.76 -8.41
N SER A 93 2.02 -24.90 -7.72
CA SER A 93 2.29 -25.01 -6.27
C SER A 93 3.77 -24.88 -5.96
N GLU A 94 4.63 -25.56 -6.74
CA GLU A 94 6.08 -25.44 -6.61
C GLU A 94 6.55 -23.99 -6.86
N ARG A 95 6.05 -23.37 -7.94
CA ARG A 95 6.32 -21.96 -8.26
C ARG A 95 5.88 -21.02 -7.14
N SER A 96 4.67 -21.22 -6.60
CA SER A 96 4.14 -20.40 -5.51
C SER A 96 4.93 -20.59 -4.22
N THR A 97 5.44 -21.80 -3.97
CA THR A 97 6.29 -22.10 -2.81
C THR A 97 7.62 -21.35 -2.88
N GLU A 98 8.28 -21.38 -4.04
CA GLU A 98 9.54 -20.66 -4.25
C GLU A 98 9.34 -19.15 -4.20
N ALA A 99 8.29 -18.62 -4.85
CA ALA A 99 7.93 -17.21 -4.76
C ALA A 99 7.68 -16.77 -3.31
N ARG A 100 6.91 -17.56 -2.54
CA ARG A 100 6.63 -17.29 -1.12
C ARG A 100 7.93 -17.19 -0.30
N LYS A 101 8.90 -18.08 -0.53
CA LYS A 101 10.21 -18.02 0.12
C LYS A 101 10.96 -16.72 -0.21
N GLN A 102 10.94 -16.29 -1.47
CA GLN A 102 11.60 -15.07 -1.89
C GLN A 102 10.95 -13.82 -1.29
N PHE A 103 9.61 -13.75 -1.24
CA PHE A 103 8.92 -12.64 -0.57
C PHE A 103 9.17 -12.63 0.95
N GLN A 104 9.25 -13.79 1.61
CA GLN A 104 9.57 -13.87 3.03
C GLN A 104 10.98 -13.33 3.31
N ALA A 105 11.95 -13.66 2.46
CA ALA A 105 13.31 -13.16 2.60
C ALA A 105 13.40 -11.63 2.49
N ILE A 106 12.51 -10.98 1.73
CA ILE A 106 12.42 -9.51 1.67
C ILE A 106 11.94 -8.95 3.01
N LEU A 107 10.91 -9.55 3.62
CA LEU A 107 10.41 -9.14 4.93
C LEU A 107 11.46 -9.32 6.03
N ASP A 108 12.22 -10.40 5.99
CA ASP A 108 13.22 -10.70 7.01
C ASP A 108 14.41 -9.72 6.94
N LYS A 109 14.79 -9.29 5.72
CA LYS A 109 15.95 -8.42 5.49
C LYS A 109 15.62 -6.93 5.50
N TYR A 110 14.43 -6.55 5.07
CA TYR A 110 14.04 -5.16 4.83
C TYR A 110 12.67 -4.81 5.45
N PRO A 111 12.39 -5.17 6.72
CA PRO A 111 11.02 -5.15 7.27
C PRO A 111 10.32 -3.79 7.29
N HIS A 112 11.08 -2.70 7.18
CA HIS A 112 10.59 -1.32 7.30
C HIS A 112 10.54 -0.56 5.97
N THR A 113 10.74 -1.24 4.85
CA THR A 113 10.73 -0.60 3.53
C THR A 113 9.34 -0.64 2.90
N HIS A 114 9.07 0.25 1.93
CA HIS A 114 7.83 0.21 1.18
C HIS A 114 7.69 -1.10 0.39
N THR A 115 8.81 -1.57 -0.16
CA THR A 115 8.88 -2.85 -0.86
C THR A 115 8.50 -4.03 0.02
N ALA A 116 8.84 -4.00 1.32
CA ALA A 116 8.41 -5.05 2.24
C ALA A 116 6.88 -5.10 2.39
N ASP A 117 6.18 -3.96 2.38
CA ASP A 117 4.72 -3.97 2.40
C ASP A 117 4.14 -4.63 1.14
N ILE A 118 4.73 -4.37 -0.03
CA ILE A 118 4.35 -5.02 -1.29
C ILE A 118 4.63 -6.53 -1.21
N ALA A 119 5.82 -6.93 -0.73
CA ALA A 119 6.19 -8.34 -0.56
C ALA A 119 5.23 -9.05 0.42
N ARG A 120 4.78 -8.38 1.48
CA ARG A 120 3.80 -8.91 2.44
C ARG A 120 2.45 -9.16 1.78
N TYR A 121 1.98 -8.27 0.91
CA TYR A 121 0.77 -8.51 0.12
C TYR A 121 0.91 -9.79 -0.72
N PHE A 122 2.03 -9.95 -1.43
CA PHE A 122 2.28 -11.16 -2.22
C PHE A 122 2.47 -12.42 -1.38
N LEU A 123 3.03 -12.34 -0.17
CA LEU A 123 3.02 -13.45 0.79
C LEU A 123 1.60 -13.88 1.13
N GLY A 124 0.70 -12.91 1.32
CA GLY A 124 -0.72 -13.18 1.54
C GLY A 124 -1.35 -13.94 0.38
N VAL A 125 -1.18 -13.43 -0.83
CA VAL A 125 -1.73 -14.04 -2.07
C VAL A 125 -1.13 -15.43 -2.34
N THR A 126 0.18 -15.58 -2.25
CA THR A 126 0.85 -16.87 -2.48
C THR A 126 0.49 -17.90 -1.41
N SER A 127 0.30 -17.47 -0.16
CA SER A 127 -0.19 -18.37 0.91
C SER A 127 -1.61 -18.86 0.62
N ALA A 128 -2.51 -17.98 0.15
CA ALA A 128 -3.86 -18.38 -0.25
C ALA A 128 -3.87 -19.38 -1.42
N ASN A 129 -2.97 -19.18 -2.40
CA ASN A 129 -2.80 -20.10 -3.53
C ASN A 129 -2.30 -21.48 -3.09
N LEU A 130 -1.46 -21.53 -2.06
CA LEU A 130 -0.96 -22.76 -1.46
C LEU A 130 -1.95 -23.40 -0.47
N GLY A 131 -3.11 -22.79 -0.25
CA GLY A 131 -4.13 -23.26 0.69
C GLY A 131 -3.85 -22.94 2.16
N ASP A 132 -2.78 -22.19 2.44
CA ASP A 132 -2.48 -21.69 3.78
C ASP A 132 -3.28 -20.40 4.03
N ASN A 133 -4.59 -20.58 4.22
CA ASN A 133 -5.53 -19.47 4.40
C ASN A 133 -5.23 -18.68 5.68
N ALA A 134 -4.74 -19.33 6.74
CA ALA A 134 -4.41 -18.67 8.00
C ALA A 134 -3.24 -17.70 7.84
N ALA A 135 -2.16 -18.12 7.17
CA ALA A 135 -1.06 -17.21 6.83
C ALA A 135 -1.52 -16.11 5.88
N ALA A 136 -2.35 -16.45 4.88
CA ALA A 136 -2.90 -15.48 3.94
C ALA A 136 -3.67 -14.36 4.65
N GLU A 137 -4.62 -14.73 5.51
CA GLU A 137 -5.44 -13.80 6.28
C GLU A 137 -4.56 -12.89 7.16
N ARG A 138 -3.56 -13.45 7.85
CA ARG A 138 -2.62 -12.69 8.69
C ARG A 138 -1.85 -11.64 7.88
N HIS A 139 -1.24 -12.03 6.77
CA HIS A 139 -0.41 -11.13 5.97
C HIS A 139 -1.23 -10.04 5.27
N LEU A 140 -2.39 -10.40 4.74
CA LEU A 140 -3.26 -9.44 4.06
C LEU A 140 -3.90 -8.46 5.05
N ASN A 141 -4.30 -8.88 6.25
CA ASN A 141 -4.87 -7.97 7.27
C ASN A 141 -3.88 -6.88 7.71
N GLN A 142 -2.59 -7.22 7.82
CA GLN A 142 -1.53 -6.25 8.10
C GLN A 142 -1.47 -5.15 7.01
N ILE A 143 -1.63 -5.53 5.75
CA ILE A 143 -1.59 -4.59 4.62
C ILE A 143 -2.90 -3.84 4.42
N ALA A 144 -4.04 -4.47 4.69
CA ALA A 144 -5.37 -3.83 4.63
C ALA A 144 -5.50 -2.60 5.55
N SER A 145 -4.63 -2.52 6.57
CA SER A 145 -4.54 -1.40 7.53
C SER A 145 -3.38 -0.44 7.24
N SER A 146 -2.67 -0.61 6.13
CA SER A 146 -1.50 0.23 5.78
C SER A 146 -1.92 1.64 5.33
N HIS A 147 -0.98 2.58 5.45
CA HIS A 147 -1.17 3.98 5.03
C HIS A 147 -1.30 4.13 3.51
N ASN A 148 -0.72 3.21 2.73
CA ASN A 148 -0.85 3.21 1.29
C ASN A 148 -2.25 2.68 0.91
N LYS A 149 -3.15 3.60 0.54
CA LYS A 149 -4.55 3.28 0.21
C LYS A 149 -4.69 2.30 -0.94
N ASN A 150 -3.85 2.40 -1.97
CA ASN A 150 -3.87 1.50 -3.12
C ASN A 150 -3.49 0.08 -2.70
N LEU A 151 -2.41 -0.07 -1.96
CA LEU A 151 -1.97 -1.37 -1.47
C LEU A 151 -2.96 -1.98 -0.44
N ALA A 152 -3.50 -1.14 0.45
CA ALA A 152 -4.56 -1.55 1.37
C ALA A 152 -5.83 -2.02 0.65
N ALA A 153 -6.22 -1.36 -0.44
CA ALA A 153 -7.38 -1.76 -1.24
C ALA A 153 -7.15 -3.13 -1.92
N LEU A 154 -5.96 -3.36 -2.50
CA LEU A 154 -5.59 -4.68 -3.04
C LEU A 154 -5.66 -5.77 -1.99
N ALA A 155 -5.12 -5.53 -0.78
CA ALA A 155 -5.16 -6.50 0.29
C ALA A 155 -6.59 -6.79 0.78
N LYS A 156 -7.45 -5.76 0.89
CA LYS A 156 -8.87 -5.95 1.21
C LYS A 156 -9.61 -6.74 0.15
N PHE A 157 -9.31 -6.48 -1.13
CA PHE A 157 -9.91 -7.22 -2.24
C PHE A 157 -9.49 -8.70 -2.21
N ALA A 158 -8.20 -8.98 -1.97
CA ALA A 158 -7.70 -10.34 -1.80
C ALA A 158 -8.29 -11.03 -0.56
N LEU A 159 -8.43 -10.33 0.57
CA LEU A 159 -9.10 -10.86 1.77
C LEU A 159 -10.57 -11.16 1.52
N ALA A 160 -11.29 -10.30 0.78
CA ALA A 160 -12.67 -10.56 0.43
C ALA A 160 -12.80 -11.87 -0.36
N SER A 161 -11.95 -12.07 -1.37
CA SER A 161 -11.88 -13.31 -2.14
C SER A 161 -11.53 -14.53 -1.28
N LEU A 162 -10.59 -14.39 -0.33
CA LEU A 162 -10.27 -15.44 0.64
C LEU A 162 -11.49 -15.81 1.49
N TYR A 163 -12.17 -14.81 2.06
CA TYR A 163 -13.37 -15.01 2.87
C TYR A 163 -14.53 -15.61 2.09
N ARG A 164 -14.69 -15.28 0.80
CA ARG A 164 -15.65 -15.98 -0.08
C ARG A 164 -15.36 -17.48 -0.16
N LYS A 165 -14.10 -17.85 -0.41
CA LYS A 165 -13.65 -19.25 -0.48
C LYS A 165 -13.88 -19.99 0.84
N GLU A 166 -13.73 -19.28 1.96
CA GLU A 166 -13.94 -19.82 3.31
C GLU A 166 -15.41 -19.77 3.79
N ASN A 167 -16.35 -19.34 2.95
CA ASN A 167 -17.75 -19.14 3.33
C ASN A 167 -17.97 -18.13 4.48
N LYS A 168 -17.00 -17.23 4.72
CA LYS A 168 -17.08 -16.11 5.66
C LYS A 168 -17.83 -14.94 5.01
N GLU A 169 -19.12 -15.12 4.76
CA GLU A 169 -19.96 -14.23 3.95
C GLU A 169 -20.00 -12.79 4.46
N ALA A 170 -20.25 -12.59 5.76
CA ALA A 170 -20.35 -11.26 6.35
C ALA A 170 -19.05 -10.46 6.20
N GLN A 171 -17.91 -11.10 6.42
CA GLN A 171 -16.59 -10.48 6.29
C GLN A 171 -16.27 -10.11 4.83
N ALA A 172 -16.58 -11.01 3.88
CA ALA A 172 -16.40 -10.73 2.46
C ALA A 172 -17.24 -9.54 2.00
N ILE A 173 -18.54 -9.51 2.33
CA ILE A 173 -19.45 -8.42 1.98
C ILE A 173 -18.97 -7.09 2.59
N ALA A 174 -18.56 -7.10 3.86
CA ALA A 174 -18.08 -5.90 4.53
C ALA A 174 -16.86 -5.30 3.82
N LEU A 175 -15.90 -6.13 3.40
CA LEU A 175 -14.72 -5.66 2.66
C LEU A 175 -15.07 -5.09 1.29
N TYR A 176 -15.96 -5.73 0.52
CA TYR A 176 -16.40 -5.16 -0.75
C TYR A 176 -17.12 -3.83 -0.57
N LYS A 177 -18.01 -3.70 0.43
CA LYS A 177 -18.67 -2.42 0.74
C LYS A 177 -17.64 -1.33 1.06
N GLN A 178 -16.62 -1.63 1.87
CA GLN A 178 -15.54 -0.67 2.14
C GLN A 178 -14.80 -0.23 0.88
N LEU A 179 -14.59 -1.13 -0.08
CA LEU A 179 -13.93 -0.83 -1.37
C LEU A 179 -14.84 0.00 -2.29
N ILE A 180 -16.14 -0.23 -2.26
CA ILE A 180 -17.15 0.56 -2.99
C ILE A 180 -17.23 1.99 -2.41
N ASP A 181 -17.19 2.11 -1.08
CA ASP A 181 -17.26 3.41 -0.38
C ASP A 181 -15.97 4.22 -0.53
N LYS A 182 -14.82 3.56 -0.66
CA LYS A 182 -13.50 4.18 -0.77
C LYS A 182 -12.71 3.57 -1.94
N PRO A 183 -13.11 3.83 -3.18
CA PRO A 183 -12.43 3.31 -4.36
C PRO A 183 -11.02 3.90 -4.48
N THR A 184 -10.14 3.15 -5.12
CA THR A 184 -8.76 3.53 -5.38
C THR A 184 -8.39 3.25 -6.85
N ASP A 185 -7.20 3.67 -7.28
CA ASP A 185 -6.72 3.41 -8.66
C ASP A 185 -6.55 1.90 -8.92
N THR A 186 -6.19 1.17 -7.87
CA THR A 186 -5.96 -0.29 -7.91
C THR A 186 -7.24 -1.11 -7.81
N VAL A 187 -8.25 -0.61 -7.09
CA VAL A 187 -9.55 -1.27 -6.96
C VAL A 187 -10.64 -0.22 -7.11
N GLY A 188 -11.18 -0.14 -8.34
CA GLY A 188 -12.26 0.77 -8.67
C GLY A 188 -13.60 0.35 -8.06
N LYS A 189 -14.51 1.33 -7.90
CA LYS A 189 -15.86 1.11 -7.37
C LYS A 189 -16.60 0.02 -8.15
N VAL A 190 -16.58 0.10 -9.48
CA VAL A 190 -17.29 -0.82 -10.38
C VAL A 190 -16.76 -2.25 -10.25
N THR A 191 -15.44 -2.44 -10.12
CA THR A 191 -14.83 -3.74 -9.88
C THR A 191 -15.34 -4.37 -8.59
N ALA A 192 -15.35 -3.60 -7.49
CA ALA A 192 -15.86 -4.09 -6.21
C ALA A 192 -17.38 -4.36 -6.24
N GLN A 193 -18.16 -3.55 -6.97
CA GLN A 193 -19.60 -3.78 -7.16
C GLN A 193 -19.88 -5.08 -7.93
N LEU A 194 -19.17 -5.32 -9.04
CA LEU A 194 -19.34 -6.54 -9.84
C LEU A 194 -19.03 -7.80 -9.02
N GLU A 195 -17.94 -7.79 -8.24
CA GLU A 195 -17.58 -8.91 -7.38
C GLU A 195 -18.59 -9.13 -6.25
N LEU A 196 -19.09 -8.06 -5.63
CA LEU A 196 -20.11 -8.16 -4.58
C LEU A 196 -21.43 -8.71 -5.12
N ALA A 197 -21.88 -8.23 -6.28
CA ALA A 197 -23.11 -8.71 -6.92
C ALA A 197 -22.99 -10.19 -7.32
N SER A 198 -21.85 -10.58 -7.91
CA SER A 198 -21.53 -11.96 -8.25
C SER A 198 -21.52 -12.85 -6.99
N PHE A 199 -20.99 -12.33 -5.89
CA PHE A 199 -21.00 -13.05 -4.63
C PHE A 199 -22.42 -13.24 -4.07
N TYR A 200 -23.25 -12.20 -4.06
CA TYR A 200 -24.66 -12.33 -3.66
C TYR A 200 -25.43 -13.35 -4.50
N GLN A 201 -25.21 -13.37 -5.82
CA GLN A 201 -25.79 -14.39 -6.69
C GLN A 201 -25.36 -15.80 -6.28
N SER A 202 -24.07 -16.01 -5.99
CA SER A 202 -23.55 -17.31 -5.53
C SER A 202 -24.09 -17.74 -4.15
N LYS A 203 -24.59 -16.78 -3.35
CA LYS A 203 -25.20 -17.00 -2.03
C LYS A 203 -26.73 -17.06 -2.07
N GLN A 204 -27.32 -17.22 -3.25
CA GLN A 204 -28.79 -17.28 -3.41
C GLN A 204 -29.50 -16.02 -2.88
N GLN A 205 -28.83 -14.86 -2.97
CA GLN A 205 -29.37 -13.54 -2.64
C GLN A 205 -29.56 -12.70 -3.93
N PRO A 206 -30.39 -13.15 -4.90
CA PRO A 206 -30.50 -12.51 -6.22
C PRO A 206 -31.06 -11.09 -6.16
N ALA A 207 -31.85 -10.76 -5.15
CA ALA A 207 -32.39 -9.41 -4.97
C ALA A 207 -31.28 -8.38 -4.70
N GLU A 208 -30.29 -8.72 -3.87
CA GLU A 208 -29.15 -7.83 -3.58
C GLU A 208 -28.23 -7.71 -4.80
N ALA A 209 -27.96 -8.83 -5.48
CA ALA A 209 -27.20 -8.83 -6.72
C ALA A 209 -27.83 -7.93 -7.79
N LYS A 210 -29.15 -8.07 -8.00
CA LYS A 210 -29.93 -7.27 -8.95
C LYS A 210 -29.79 -5.77 -8.71
N ARG A 211 -29.95 -5.32 -7.45
CA ARG A 211 -29.83 -3.88 -7.11
C ARG A 211 -28.46 -3.31 -7.49
N ILE A 212 -27.39 -4.06 -7.25
CA ILE A 212 -26.03 -3.62 -7.59
C ILE A 212 -25.83 -3.58 -9.10
N TYR A 213 -26.28 -4.59 -9.84
CA TYR A 213 -26.18 -4.59 -11.31
C TYR A 213 -26.97 -3.45 -11.96
N GLU A 214 -28.18 -3.16 -11.47
CA GLU A 214 -28.98 -2.01 -11.91
C GLU A 214 -28.26 -0.68 -11.61
N GLN A 215 -27.61 -0.57 -10.45
CA GLN A 215 -26.79 0.59 -10.10
C GLN A 215 -25.61 0.76 -11.06
N ILE A 216 -24.90 -0.32 -11.41
CA ILE A 216 -23.79 -0.28 -12.37
C ILE A 216 -24.28 0.23 -13.73
N GLN A 217 -25.39 -0.30 -14.24
CA GLN A 217 -25.99 0.15 -15.51
C GLN A 217 -26.35 1.63 -15.49
N LYS A 218 -26.98 2.09 -14.41
CA LYS A 218 -27.42 3.49 -14.26
C LYS A 218 -26.24 4.45 -14.18
N GLU A 219 -25.20 4.10 -13.44
CA GLU A 219 -24.05 4.97 -13.20
C GLU A 219 -23.01 4.91 -14.34
N ASN A 220 -22.98 3.82 -15.13
CA ASN A 220 -21.95 3.57 -16.15
C ASN A 220 -22.54 3.08 -17.50
N PRO A 221 -23.54 3.75 -18.08
CA PRO A 221 -24.43 3.18 -19.11
C PRO A 221 -23.74 2.76 -20.42
N ALA A 222 -22.60 3.35 -20.77
CA ALA A 222 -21.85 3.04 -22.01
C ALA A 222 -20.56 2.23 -21.75
N SER A 223 -20.43 1.61 -20.56
CA SER A 223 -19.24 0.85 -20.18
C SER A 223 -19.40 -0.64 -20.45
N GLU A 224 -18.27 -1.35 -20.60
CA GLU A 224 -18.24 -2.82 -20.60
C GLU A 224 -18.88 -3.40 -19.33
N ALA A 225 -18.70 -2.74 -18.18
CA ALA A 225 -19.32 -3.15 -16.94
C ALA A 225 -20.86 -3.10 -16.97
N ALA A 226 -21.46 -2.13 -17.67
CA ALA A 226 -22.91 -2.11 -17.89
C ALA A 226 -23.36 -3.26 -18.80
N SER A 227 -22.58 -3.63 -19.80
CA SER A 227 -22.85 -4.82 -20.62
C SER A 227 -22.78 -6.11 -19.78
N ILE A 228 -21.76 -6.26 -18.93
CA ILE A 228 -21.64 -7.38 -17.99
C ILE A 228 -22.84 -7.42 -17.04
N ALA A 229 -23.20 -6.29 -16.43
CA ALA A 229 -24.34 -6.17 -15.54
C ALA A 229 -25.67 -6.54 -16.24
N SER A 230 -25.84 -6.13 -17.51
CA SER A 230 -27.00 -6.49 -18.33
C SER A 230 -27.12 -8.01 -18.53
N SER A 231 -26.00 -8.65 -18.90
CA SER A 231 -25.96 -10.12 -19.05
C SER A 231 -26.30 -10.81 -17.74
N LYS A 232 -25.73 -10.36 -16.63
CA LYS A 232 -25.98 -10.97 -15.31
C LYS A 232 -27.43 -10.79 -14.84
N LEU A 233 -28.03 -9.62 -15.08
CA LEU A 233 -29.45 -9.40 -14.78
C LEU A 233 -30.39 -10.32 -15.57
N ALA A 234 -30.03 -10.67 -16.81
CA ALA A 234 -30.79 -11.61 -17.61
C ALA A 234 -30.73 -13.05 -17.05
N GLU A 235 -29.61 -13.45 -16.44
CA GLU A 235 -29.44 -14.75 -15.77
C GLU A 235 -30.21 -14.87 -14.44
N LEU A 236 -30.58 -13.74 -13.82
CA LEU A 236 -31.28 -13.70 -12.52
C LEU A 236 -32.82 -13.83 -12.64
N LYS A 237 -33.35 -14.02 -13.86
CA LYS A 237 -34.78 -14.21 -14.12
C LYS A 237 -35.19 -15.67 -13.93
#